data_AF-A0A9P7EXZ1-F1
#
_entry.id   AF-A0A9P7EXZ1-F1
#
_cell.length_a   1.000
_cell.length_b   1.000
_cell.length_c   1.000
_cell.angle_alpha   90.00
_cell.angle_beta   90.00
_cell.angle_gamma   90.00
#
_symmetry.space_group_name_H-M   'P 1'
#
loop_
_entity.id
_entity.type
_entity.pdbx_description
1 polymer ?
#
loop_
_entity_poly.entity_id
_entity_poly.type
_entity_poly.pdbx_seq_one_letter_code
_entity_poly.pdbx_strand_id
1 'polypeptide(L)'
;MTYDPLIETEAKEKFADVYQHLLQAGVNRNESEREAKLKKTLASVRGRVVDLCKPTQDKYETAVSVILGRNIDAIVADEEKTAIECIDYMRTQRAGQATFLPLNTTSTKPINDKFRSFTRGAPSRCGRDPPLHWRALSSIRVGSSPVGAVRHGGGKKWEKDVQGLSCLRDNLVAQLQELDHSIPRGKTDENVIAEVTRLESAIAVIRDDLFTLSAILIPVTRCELFNKAYNHISDCIDQVYKDLTKGKASPMGGIAYLSLQDSEEPYNAGIKYHAMPLMKRFRDMEQLSGGEKTVAALPAPFFVLDEVDAALDNTNVAKIANYI
;
A
#
# COMPACT_ATOMS: atom_id res chain seq x y z
N MET A 1 23.19 36.98 16.16
CA MET A 1 22.61 36.10 15.12
C MET A 1 21.62 35.21 15.83
N THR A 2 20.35 35.54 15.75
CA THR A 2 19.26 34.84 16.44
C THR A 2 19.01 33.51 15.74
N TYR A 3 19.20 32.42 16.48
CA TYR A 3 18.87 31.07 16.06
C TYR A 3 17.35 30.94 16.02
N ASP A 4 16.78 30.73 14.84
CA ASP A 4 15.34 30.53 14.67
C ASP A 4 15.06 29.02 14.54
N PRO A 5 14.55 28.36 15.59
CA PRO A 5 14.31 26.92 15.59
C PRO A 5 13.27 26.48 14.54
N LEU A 6 12.41 27.37 14.05
CA LEU A 6 11.44 27.04 13.00
C LEU A 6 12.10 26.75 11.65
N ILE A 7 13.14 27.50 11.28
CA ILE A 7 13.85 27.33 10.01
C ILE A 7 14.64 26.02 10.01
N GLU A 8 15.20 25.63 11.17
CA GLU A 8 15.92 24.38 11.32
C GLU A 8 14.98 23.17 11.22
N THR A 9 13.78 23.26 11.81
CA THR A 9 12.76 22.20 11.70
C THR A 9 12.28 22.03 10.26
N GLU A 10 11.99 23.13 9.55
CA GLU A 10 11.56 23.07 8.15
C GLU A 10 12.66 22.52 7.22
N ALA A 11 13.94 22.85 7.49
CA ALA A 11 15.07 22.29 6.77
C ALA A 11 15.24 20.78 7.03
N LYS A 12 15.01 20.33 8.27
CA LYS A 12 15.06 18.91 8.65
C LYS A 12 13.93 18.10 7.98
N GLU A 13 12.72 18.64 7.93
CA GLU A 13 11.59 18.00 7.24
C GLU A 13 11.86 17.87 5.74
N LYS A 14 12.31 18.94 5.07
CA LYS A 14 12.67 18.90 3.65
C LYS A 14 13.80 17.92 3.35
N PHE A 15 14.79 17.83 4.25
CA PHE A 15 15.88 16.85 4.11
C PHE A 15 15.38 15.42 4.27
N ALA A 16 14.49 15.17 5.23
CA ALA A 16 13.88 13.86 5.43
C ALA A 16 13.07 13.44 4.20
N ASP A 17 12.28 14.34 3.62
CA ASP A 17 11.50 14.06 2.40
C ASP A 17 12.40 13.70 1.22
N VAL A 18 13.44 14.52 0.95
CA VAL A 18 14.40 14.24 -0.13
C VAL A 18 15.12 12.92 0.08
N TYR A 19 15.49 12.59 1.32
CA TYR A 19 16.15 11.33 1.65
C TYR A 19 15.22 10.12 1.41
N GLN A 20 13.95 10.21 1.80
CA GLN A 20 12.95 9.17 1.52
C GLN A 20 12.72 8.99 0.02
N HIS A 21 12.65 10.08 -0.75
CA HIS A 21 12.53 10.02 -2.20
C HIS A 21 13.73 9.33 -2.86
N LEU A 22 14.95 9.56 -2.38
CA LEU A 22 16.15 8.89 -2.88
C LEU A 22 16.18 7.39 -2.55
N LEU A 23 15.75 7.01 -1.34
CA LEU A 23 15.62 5.60 -0.96
C LEU A 23 14.61 4.88 -1.85
N GLN A 24 13.43 5.48 -2.05
CA GLN A 24 12.40 4.90 -2.92
C GLN A 24 12.86 4.80 -4.38
N ALA A 25 13.58 5.81 -4.88
CA ALA A 25 14.16 5.78 -6.22
C ALA A 25 15.21 4.66 -6.37
N GLY A 26 16.01 4.39 -5.35
CA GLY A 26 16.97 3.29 -5.32
C GLY A 26 16.30 1.91 -5.34
N VAL A 27 15.24 1.72 -4.54
CA VAL A 27 14.44 0.49 -4.54
C VAL A 27 13.79 0.27 -5.90
N ASN A 28 13.14 1.30 -6.46
CA ASN A 28 12.52 1.24 -7.78
C ASN A 28 13.52 0.91 -8.88
N ARG A 29 14.75 1.46 -8.80
CA ARG A 29 15.83 1.15 -9.75
C ARG A 29 16.26 -0.31 -9.66
N ASN A 30 16.48 -0.83 -8.46
CA ASN A 30 16.85 -2.23 -8.26
C ASN A 30 15.77 -3.19 -8.76
N GLU A 31 14.50 -2.86 -8.54
CA GLU A 31 13.37 -3.63 -9.08
C GLU A 31 13.26 -3.56 -10.60
N SER A 32 13.45 -2.38 -11.19
CA SER A 32 13.48 -2.19 -12.64
C SER A 32 14.62 -2.98 -13.30
N GLU A 33 15.79 -3.02 -12.67
CA GLU A 33 16.94 -3.81 -13.15
C GLU A 33 16.68 -5.32 -13.05
N ARG A 34 15.95 -5.78 -12.02
CA ARG A 34 15.51 -7.18 -11.90
C ARG A 34 14.50 -7.54 -12.99
N GLU A 35 13.52 -6.68 -13.23
CA GLU A 35 12.55 -6.84 -14.32
C GLU A 35 13.26 -6.90 -15.68
N ALA A 36 14.20 -5.99 -15.93
CA ALA A 36 14.95 -5.95 -17.17
C ALA A 36 15.77 -7.23 -17.40
N LYS A 37 16.27 -7.88 -16.33
CA LYS A 37 16.90 -9.20 -16.42
C LYS A 37 15.89 -10.31 -16.74
N LEU A 38 14.74 -10.32 -16.07
CA LEU A 38 13.64 -11.27 -16.34
C LEU A 38 13.15 -11.18 -17.78
N LYS A 39 12.93 -9.97 -18.28
CA LYS A 39 12.48 -9.68 -19.66
C LYS A 39 13.50 -10.08 -20.73
N LYS A 40 14.80 -10.03 -20.41
CA LYS A 40 15.87 -10.52 -21.30
C LYS A 40 15.92 -12.05 -21.35
N THR A 41 15.64 -12.71 -20.24
CA THR A 41 15.69 -14.18 -20.16
C THR A 41 14.41 -14.83 -20.70
N LEU A 42 13.25 -14.19 -20.52
CA LEU A 42 11.94 -14.70 -20.89
C LEU A 42 11.19 -13.65 -21.72
N ALA A 43 11.04 -13.91 -23.03
CA ALA A 43 10.49 -12.95 -24.00
C ALA A 43 8.99 -12.64 -23.83
N SER A 44 8.28 -13.40 -22.98
CA SER A 44 6.82 -13.37 -22.78
C SER A 44 6.40 -12.53 -21.53
N VAL A 45 7.32 -11.70 -21.02
CA VAL A 45 7.11 -10.78 -19.88
C VAL A 45 6.99 -9.35 -20.39
N ARG A 46 5.89 -8.65 -20.06
CA ARG A 46 5.64 -7.28 -20.52
C ARG A 46 6.34 -6.22 -19.66
N GLY A 47 6.29 -6.41 -18.35
CA GLY A 47 6.93 -5.55 -17.34
C GLY A 47 6.03 -5.27 -16.14
N ARG A 48 6.44 -4.35 -15.25
CA ARG A 48 5.64 -3.98 -14.07
C ARG A 48 4.40 -3.15 -14.42
N VAL A 49 3.37 -3.26 -13.58
CA VAL A 49 2.12 -2.49 -13.75
C VAL A 49 2.39 -0.98 -13.68
N VAL A 50 3.26 -0.49 -12.79
CA VAL A 50 3.62 0.94 -12.70
C VAL A 50 4.25 1.49 -13.99
N ASP A 51 5.03 0.67 -14.68
CA ASP A 51 5.71 1.08 -15.91
C ASP A 51 4.76 1.02 -17.12
N LEU A 52 3.78 0.13 -17.09
CA LEU A 52 2.77 -0.06 -18.14
C LEU A 52 1.56 0.89 -18.01
N CYS A 53 1.22 1.32 -16.79
CA CYS A 53 0.05 2.15 -16.50
C CYS A 53 0.46 3.58 -16.11
N LYS A 54 0.80 4.40 -17.10
CA LYS A 54 1.03 5.84 -16.89
C LYS A 54 -0.25 6.64 -17.14
N PRO A 55 -0.69 7.49 -16.20
CA PRO A 55 -1.86 8.33 -16.40
C PRO A 55 -1.60 9.33 -17.53
N THR A 56 -2.66 9.74 -18.24
CA THR A 56 -2.56 10.77 -19.30
C THR A 56 -2.17 12.14 -18.77
N GLN A 57 -2.40 12.40 -17.48
CA GLN A 57 -2.01 13.63 -16.80
C GLN A 57 -1.40 13.29 -15.45
N ASP A 58 -0.26 13.91 -15.13
CA ASP A 58 0.53 13.64 -13.91
C ASP A 58 -0.27 13.89 -12.62
N LYS A 59 -1.25 14.79 -12.66
CA LYS A 59 -2.15 15.06 -11.51
C LYS A 59 -2.94 13.85 -11.02
N TYR A 60 -3.04 12.79 -11.82
CA TYR A 60 -3.72 11.55 -11.44
C TYR A 60 -2.76 10.45 -10.97
N GLU A 61 -1.45 10.69 -10.95
CA GLU A 61 -0.45 9.71 -10.56
C GLU A 61 -0.67 9.18 -9.14
N THR A 62 -0.92 10.07 -8.18
CA THR A 62 -1.26 9.69 -6.80
C THR A 62 -2.52 8.83 -6.74
N ALA A 63 -3.56 9.20 -7.50
CA ALA A 63 -4.81 8.45 -7.51
C ALA A 63 -4.64 7.06 -8.12
N VAL A 64 -3.87 6.94 -9.20
CA VAL A 64 -3.55 5.65 -9.84
C VAL A 64 -2.70 4.79 -8.91
N SER A 65 -1.71 5.35 -8.23
CA SER A 65 -0.90 4.64 -7.24
C SER A 65 -1.73 4.08 -6.09
N VAL A 66 -2.71 4.84 -5.59
CA VAL A 66 -3.62 4.39 -4.52
C VAL A 66 -4.52 3.25 -4.98
N ILE A 67 -5.03 3.31 -6.23
CA ILE A 67 -5.91 2.27 -6.80
C ILE A 67 -5.13 0.96 -7.03
N LEU A 68 -3.90 1.06 -7.55
CA LEU A 68 -3.05 -0.11 -7.80
C LEU A 68 -2.55 -0.75 -6.50
N GLY A 69 -2.34 0.05 -5.45
CA GLY A 69 -2.03 -0.41 -4.10
C GLY A 69 -0.89 -1.43 -4.09
N ARG A 70 -1.15 -2.61 -3.50
CA ARG A 70 -0.15 -3.70 -3.36
C ARG A 70 0.29 -4.32 -4.70
N ASN A 71 -0.43 -4.06 -5.79
CA ASN A 71 -0.13 -4.63 -7.11
C ASN A 71 0.63 -3.65 -8.03
N ILE A 72 1.08 -2.50 -7.51
CA ILE A 72 1.81 -1.50 -8.28
C ILE A 72 3.11 -2.05 -8.90
N ASP A 73 3.82 -2.89 -8.13
CA ASP A 73 5.06 -3.56 -8.56
C ASP A 73 4.82 -4.97 -9.13
N ALA A 74 3.56 -5.36 -9.35
CA ALA A 74 3.26 -6.65 -9.93
C ALA A 74 3.76 -6.73 -11.38
N ILE A 75 4.27 -7.90 -11.78
CA ILE A 75 4.83 -8.13 -13.12
C ILE A 75 3.77 -8.77 -14.01
N VAL A 76 3.52 -8.17 -15.17
CA VAL A 76 2.54 -8.65 -16.14
C VAL A 76 3.16 -9.66 -17.10
N ALA A 77 2.57 -10.86 -17.17
CA ALA A 77 2.95 -11.94 -18.08
C ALA A 77 1.84 -12.23 -19.09
N ASP A 78 2.18 -12.67 -20.30
CA ASP A 78 1.18 -12.94 -21.35
C ASP A 78 0.30 -14.16 -21.02
N GLU A 79 0.91 -15.25 -20.56
CA GLU A 79 0.22 -16.49 -20.19
C GLU A 79 0.54 -16.94 -18.76
N GLU A 80 -0.37 -17.70 -18.15
CA GLU A 80 -0.17 -18.33 -16.84
C GLU A 80 1.04 -19.26 -16.81
N LYS A 81 1.30 -20.00 -17.89
CA LYS A 81 2.48 -20.89 -18.00
C LYS A 81 3.78 -20.10 -17.87
N THR A 82 3.87 -18.96 -18.55
CA THR A 82 5.02 -18.05 -18.47
C THR A 82 5.18 -17.50 -17.05
N ALA A 83 4.09 -17.17 -16.35
CA ALA A 83 4.16 -16.69 -14.98
C ALA A 83 4.76 -17.75 -14.03
N ILE A 84 4.36 -19.01 -14.19
CA ILE A 84 4.91 -20.14 -13.40
C ILE A 84 6.41 -20.32 -13.69
N GLU A 85 6.82 -20.29 -14.95
CA GLU A 85 8.24 -20.37 -15.34
C GLU A 85 9.07 -19.22 -14.76
N CYS A 86 8.51 -18.00 -14.71
CA CYS A 86 9.16 -16.85 -14.08
C CYS A 86 9.33 -17.03 -12.57
N ILE A 87 8.32 -17.58 -11.89
CA ILE A 87 8.38 -17.87 -10.45
C ILE A 87 9.45 -18.91 -10.16
N ASP A 88 9.52 -19.98 -10.94
CA ASP A 88 10.53 -21.02 -10.76
C ASP A 88 11.94 -20.50 -11.06
N TYR A 89 12.10 -19.68 -12.10
CA TYR A 89 13.36 -18.99 -12.37
C TYR A 89 13.81 -18.09 -11.20
N MET A 90 12.87 -17.31 -10.63
CA MET A 90 13.16 -16.46 -9.47
C MET A 90 13.52 -17.25 -8.21
N ARG A 91 12.88 -18.41 -7.99
CA ARG A 91 13.22 -19.32 -6.89
C ARG A 91 14.63 -19.87 -7.03
N THR A 92 15.02 -20.32 -8.24
CA THR A 92 16.37 -20.84 -8.50
C THR A 92 17.45 -19.78 -8.26
N GLN A 93 17.18 -18.53 -8.68
CA GLN A 93 18.12 -17.42 -8.51
C GLN A 93 18.08 -16.76 -7.11
N ARG A 94 17.22 -17.26 -6.20
CA ARG A 94 16.95 -16.65 -4.88
C ARG A 94 16.67 -15.14 -4.97
N ALA A 95 15.96 -14.72 -6.01
CA ALA A 95 15.81 -13.32 -6.40
C ALA A 95 14.70 -12.57 -5.62
N GLY A 96 14.24 -13.11 -4.49
CA GLY A 96 13.17 -12.52 -3.66
C GLY A 96 11.76 -12.96 -4.07
N GLN A 97 10.75 -12.24 -3.57
CA GLN A 97 9.33 -12.48 -3.83
C GLN A 97 8.78 -11.42 -4.80
N ALA A 98 8.03 -11.83 -5.81
CA ALA A 98 7.31 -10.94 -6.72
C ALA A 98 5.92 -11.51 -7.05
N THR A 99 4.96 -10.62 -7.31
CA THR A 99 3.60 -10.99 -7.72
C THR A 99 3.51 -10.95 -9.25
N PHE A 100 3.00 -12.02 -9.86
CA PHE A 100 2.80 -12.09 -11.31
C PHE A 100 1.31 -12.01 -11.67
N LEU A 101 0.98 -11.24 -12.71
CA LEU A 101 -0.38 -11.07 -13.23
C LEU A 101 -0.47 -11.61 -14.66
N PRO A 102 -1.02 -12.81 -14.87
CA PRO A 102 -1.19 -13.37 -16.20
C PRO A 102 -2.40 -12.75 -16.92
N LEU A 103 -2.21 -12.29 -18.16
CA LEU A 103 -3.23 -11.59 -18.94
C LEU A 103 -4.38 -12.50 -19.41
N ASN A 104 -4.11 -13.78 -19.58
CA ASN A 104 -5.11 -14.77 -20.01
C ASN A 104 -6.18 -15.07 -18.94
N THR A 105 -5.88 -14.85 -17.65
CA THR A 105 -6.78 -15.21 -16.53
C THR A 105 -7.53 -14.00 -15.95
N THR A 106 -7.23 -12.78 -16.40
CA THR A 106 -7.83 -11.55 -15.85
C THR A 106 -9.19 -11.24 -16.49
N SER A 107 -10.27 -11.69 -15.83
CA SER A 107 -11.66 -11.32 -16.20
C SER A 107 -12.02 -9.94 -15.64
N THR A 108 -12.11 -8.93 -16.50
CA THR A 108 -12.59 -7.60 -16.11
C THR A 108 -14.11 -7.53 -16.15
N LYS A 109 -14.72 -6.91 -15.14
CA LYS A 109 -16.13 -6.51 -15.23
C LYS A 109 -16.22 -5.35 -16.25
N PRO A 110 -17.10 -5.42 -17.27
CA PRO A 110 -17.21 -4.33 -18.24
C PRO A 110 -17.57 -3.03 -17.52
N ILE A 111 -16.89 -1.95 -17.89
CA ILE A 111 -17.12 -0.62 -17.33
C ILE A 111 -18.56 -0.20 -17.68
N ASN A 112 -19.33 0.22 -16.69
CA ASN A 112 -20.69 0.72 -16.90
C ASN A 112 -20.64 2.00 -17.76
N ASP A 113 -21.21 1.96 -18.97
CA ASP A 113 -21.15 3.04 -19.96
C ASP A 113 -21.68 4.40 -19.45
N LYS A 114 -22.45 4.39 -18.36
CA LYS A 114 -22.90 5.61 -17.66
C LYS A 114 -21.75 6.50 -17.15
N PHE A 115 -20.54 5.98 -16.99
CA PHE A 115 -19.37 6.77 -16.56
C PHE A 115 -18.57 7.40 -17.72
N ARG A 116 -18.84 7.03 -18.98
CA ARG A 116 -18.17 7.63 -20.16
C ARG A 116 -18.78 8.95 -20.61
N SER A 117 -19.98 9.29 -20.16
CA SER A 117 -20.73 10.48 -20.60
C SER A 117 -20.34 11.79 -19.90
N PHE A 118 -19.51 11.76 -18.86
CA PHE A 118 -19.24 12.94 -18.03
C PHE A 118 -18.22 13.94 -18.64
N THR A 119 -17.55 13.61 -19.75
CA THR A 119 -16.51 14.47 -20.36
C THR A 119 -16.93 15.19 -21.65
N ARG A 120 -18.21 15.10 -22.08
CA ARG A 120 -18.71 15.86 -23.25
C ARG A 120 -19.07 17.29 -22.85
N GLY A 121 -18.07 18.14 -22.67
CA GLY A 121 -18.31 19.53 -22.25
C GLY A 121 -17.19 20.55 -22.42
N ALA A 122 -16.13 20.28 -23.21
CA ALA A 122 -15.17 21.32 -23.58
C ALA A 122 -14.83 21.25 -25.08
N PRO A 123 -14.77 22.39 -25.81
CA PRO A 123 -14.97 22.43 -27.24
C PRO A 123 -13.71 22.11 -28.03
N SER A 124 -13.89 21.26 -29.04
CA SER A 124 -12.98 21.04 -30.14
C SER A 124 -12.82 22.32 -30.98
N ARG A 125 -11.58 22.77 -31.19
CA ARG A 125 -11.23 23.60 -32.35
C ARG A 125 -10.15 22.89 -33.16
N CYS A 126 -10.53 22.62 -34.40
CA CYS A 126 -9.78 21.92 -35.43
C CYS A 126 -8.69 22.78 -36.08
N GLY A 127 -7.64 22.10 -36.55
CA GLY A 127 -6.68 22.51 -37.58
C GLY A 127 -5.48 21.56 -37.52
N ARG A 128 -5.50 20.39 -38.19
CA ARG A 128 -4.84 20.10 -39.48
C ARG A 128 -3.34 20.48 -39.44
N ASP A 129 -2.35 19.58 -39.48
CA ASP A 129 -2.19 18.29 -40.16
C ASP A 129 -1.28 17.28 -39.38
N PRO A 130 -1.41 15.95 -39.62
CA PRO A 130 -0.65 14.92 -38.89
C PRO A 130 0.72 14.57 -39.52
N PRO A 131 1.81 14.44 -38.73
CA PRO A 131 3.11 13.96 -39.22
C PRO A 131 3.14 12.44 -39.49
N LEU A 132 3.10 12.11 -40.77
CA LEU A 132 3.75 11.03 -41.56
C LEU A 132 4.09 9.62 -41.02
N HIS A 133 3.94 9.23 -39.75
CA HIS A 133 4.23 7.82 -39.35
C HIS A 133 3.01 6.88 -39.42
N TRP A 134 1.79 7.44 -39.59
CA TRP A 134 0.53 6.70 -39.74
C TRP A 134 0.31 6.09 -41.14
N ARG A 135 1.17 6.38 -42.14
CA ARG A 135 1.05 5.81 -43.50
C ARG A 135 1.70 4.43 -43.70
N ALA A 136 2.26 3.81 -42.66
CA ALA A 136 2.79 2.45 -42.73
C ALA A 136 1.81 1.36 -42.26
N LEU A 137 0.61 1.74 -41.81
CA LEU A 137 -0.40 0.80 -41.29
C LEU A 137 -1.45 0.33 -42.32
N SER A 138 -1.28 0.67 -43.61
CA SER A 138 -2.11 0.17 -44.71
C SER A 138 -1.48 -0.93 -45.57
N SER A 139 -0.35 -1.51 -45.13
CA SER A 139 0.32 -2.62 -45.84
C SER A 139 0.58 -3.84 -44.97
N ILE A 140 -0.31 -4.16 -44.02
CA ILE A 140 -0.30 -5.45 -43.34
C ILE A 140 -1.60 -6.18 -43.68
N ARG A 141 -1.47 -7.10 -44.63
CA ARG A 141 -2.49 -8.06 -44.99
C ARG A 141 -2.38 -9.23 -44.01
N VAL A 142 -3.42 -9.45 -43.20
CA VAL A 142 -3.63 -10.72 -42.51
C VAL A 142 -3.91 -11.76 -43.60
N GLY A 143 -2.92 -12.62 -43.86
CA GLY A 143 -3.03 -13.74 -44.77
C GLY A 143 -2.88 -15.04 -43.99
N SER A 144 -4.01 -15.68 -43.75
CA SER A 144 -4.08 -17.11 -43.44
C SER A 144 -3.57 -17.94 -44.63
N SER A 145 -3.25 -19.22 -44.34
CA SER A 145 -3.13 -20.36 -45.27
C SER A 145 -1.71 -20.69 -45.77
N PRO A 146 -1.44 -21.92 -46.24
CA PRO A 146 -1.88 -23.24 -45.81
C PRO A 146 -0.70 -24.18 -45.50
N VAL A 147 -1.02 -25.35 -44.96
CA VAL A 147 -0.21 -26.57 -45.00
C VAL A 147 0.25 -26.83 -46.44
N GLY A 148 1.57 -26.93 -46.68
CA GLY A 148 2.13 -27.15 -48.02
C GLY A 148 3.57 -27.64 -47.99
N ALA A 149 3.71 -28.96 -48.12
CA ALA A 149 4.86 -29.76 -48.58
C ALA A 149 6.30 -29.17 -48.57
N VAL A 150 7.14 -29.84 -47.78
CA VAL A 150 8.60 -29.90 -47.91
C VAL A 150 9.01 -30.27 -49.34
N ARG A 151 9.89 -29.46 -49.94
CA ARG A 151 10.80 -29.91 -51.01
C ARG A 151 12.22 -29.40 -50.75
N HIS A 152 13.16 -30.34 -50.82
CA HIS A 152 14.61 -30.17 -50.67
C HIS A 152 15.22 -29.21 -51.72
N GLY A 153 16.17 -28.35 -51.29
CA GLY A 153 17.20 -27.78 -52.17
C GLY A 153 17.88 -26.49 -51.66
N GLY A 154 19.16 -26.58 -51.25
CA GLY A 154 20.10 -25.43 -51.22
C GLY A 154 20.60 -24.97 -49.84
N GLY A 155 21.51 -25.73 -49.21
CA GLY A 155 22.12 -25.41 -47.91
C GLY A 155 23.30 -24.41 -47.94
N LYS A 156 23.61 -23.86 -46.75
CA LYS A 156 24.86 -23.17 -46.32
C LYS A 156 24.99 -21.64 -46.44
N LYS A 157 23.96 -20.87 -46.77
CA LYS A 157 24.06 -19.39 -46.76
C LYS A 157 23.94 -18.81 -45.34
N TRP A 158 22.95 -19.24 -44.58
CA TRP A 158 22.66 -18.75 -43.23
C TRP A 158 23.76 -19.12 -42.20
N GLU A 159 24.44 -20.24 -42.38
CA GLU A 159 25.56 -20.65 -41.50
C GLU A 159 26.71 -19.65 -41.56
N LYS A 160 27.05 -19.13 -42.75
CA LYS A 160 28.08 -18.10 -42.91
C LYS A 160 27.69 -16.78 -42.26
N ASP A 161 26.42 -16.39 -42.38
CA ASP A 161 25.92 -15.15 -41.80
C ASP A 161 25.91 -15.22 -40.26
N VAL A 162 25.52 -16.36 -39.69
CA VAL A 162 25.58 -16.62 -38.24
C VAL A 162 27.03 -16.61 -37.73
N GLN A 163 27.95 -17.19 -38.50
CA GLN A 163 29.36 -17.25 -38.13
C GLN A 163 30.03 -15.86 -38.20
N GLY A 164 29.65 -15.03 -39.18
CA GLY A 164 30.09 -13.63 -39.26
C GLY A 164 29.61 -12.79 -38.07
N LEU A 165 28.36 -12.95 -37.65
CA LEU A 165 27.82 -12.26 -36.47
C LEU A 165 28.48 -12.74 -35.17
N SER A 166 28.81 -14.03 -35.07
CA SER A 166 29.55 -14.57 -33.92
C SER A 166 30.95 -13.95 -33.82
N CYS A 167 31.68 -13.85 -34.93
CA CYS A 167 33.00 -13.21 -34.94
C CYS A 167 32.94 -11.73 -34.56
N LEU A 168 31.90 -11.00 -34.98
CA LEU A 168 31.72 -9.60 -34.60
C LEU A 168 31.43 -9.44 -33.10
N ARG A 169 30.58 -10.31 -32.53
CA ARG A 169 30.34 -10.40 -31.08
C ARG A 169 31.66 -10.62 -30.34
N ASP A 170 32.45 -11.59 -30.78
CA ASP A 170 33.69 -11.97 -30.08
C ASP A 170 34.73 -10.83 -30.13
N ASN A 171 34.78 -10.06 -31.22
CA ASN A 171 35.61 -8.86 -31.32
C ASN A 171 35.14 -7.75 -30.37
N LEU A 172 33.85 -7.45 -30.33
CA LEU A 172 33.28 -6.44 -29.43
C LEU A 172 33.47 -6.81 -27.94
N VAL A 173 33.40 -8.10 -27.61
CA VAL A 173 33.67 -8.62 -26.26
C VAL A 173 35.15 -8.44 -25.91
N ALA A 174 36.07 -8.70 -26.83
CA ALA A 174 37.50 -8.48 -26.60
C ALA A 174 37.83 -6.98 -26.36
N GLN A 175 37.20 -6.08 -27.13
CA GLN A 175 37.36 -4.63 -26.94
C GLN A 175 36.84 -4.16 -25.57
N LEU A 176 35.72 -4.71 -25.10
CA LEU A 176 35.19 -4.43 -23.76
C LEU A 176 36.13 -4.93 -22.65
N GLN A 177 36.74 -6.10 -22.84
CA GLN A 177 37.70 -6.65 -21.87
C GLN A 177 38.98 -5.80 -21.80
N GLU A 178 39.47 -5.30 -22.94
CA GLU A 178 40.66 -4.44 -22.98
C GLU A 178 40.41 -3.06 -22.37
N LEU A 179 39.21 -2.50 -22.57
CA LEU A 179 38.75 -1.30 -21.88
C LEU A 179 38.67 -1.52 -20.36
N ASP A 180 38.14 -2.65 -19.88
CA ASP A 180 38.06 -2.97 -18.44
C ASP A 180 39.45 -3.07 -17.78
N HIS A 181 40.45 -3.60 -18.50
CA HIS A 181 41.83 -3.68 -18.02
C HIS A 181 42.56 -2.32 -18.03
N SER A 182 42.07 -1.36 -18.81
CA SER A 182 42.64 -0.01 -18.90
C SER A 182 42.16 0.95 -17.81
N ILE A 183 41.14 0.58 -17.03
CA ILE A 183 40.62 1.39 -15.92
C ILE A 183 41.55 1.23 -14.71
N PRO A 184 42.27 2.29 -14.28
CA PRO A 184 43.19 2.20 -13.15
C PRO A 184 42.39 2.08 -11.84
N ARG A 185 42.22 0.86 -11.31
CA ARG A 185 41.70 0.62 -9.94
C ARG A 185 42.81 1.01 -8.95
N GLY A 186 42.79 2.25 -8.47
CA GLY A 186 43.79 2.76 -7.53
C GLY A 186 43.54 2.26 -6.10
N LYS A 187 44.57 2.21 -5.25
CA LYS A 187 44.48 1.95 -3.80
C LYS A 187 43.44 2.84 -3.08
N THR A 188 43.12 3.99 -3.65
CA THR A 188 42.08 4.91 -3.17
C THR A 188 40.68 4.31 -3.27
N ASP A 189 40.39 3.53 -4.31
CA ASP A 189 39.08 2.89 -4.48
C ASP A 189 38.89 1.76 -3.46
N GLU A 190 39.92 0.96 -3.18
CA GLU A 190 39.85 -0.08 -2.13
C GLU A 190 39.62 0.52 -0.74
N ASN A 191 40.30 1.62 -0.41
CA ASN A 191 40.10 2.31 0.86
C ASN A 191 38.69 2.91 0.97
N VAL A 192 38.18 3.51 -0.12
CA VAL A 192 36.81 4.05 -0.15
C VAL A 192 35.78 2.93 -0.05
N ILE A 193 35.98 1.81 -0.74
CA ILE A 193 35.10 0.63 -0.66
C ILE A 193 35.10 0.04 0.76
N ALA A 194 36.27 -0.07 1.40
CA ALA A 194 36.38 -0.55 2.77
C ALA A 194 35.65 0.37 3.75
N GLU A 195 35.78 1.70 3.58
CA GLU A 195 35.11 2.67 4.44
C GLU A 195 33.60 2.71 4.20
N VAL A 196 33.14 2.59 2.95
CA VAL A 196 31.71 2.43 2.63
C VAL A 196 31.15 1.18 3.29
N THR A 197 31.84 0.04 3.16
CA THR A 197 31.42 -1.22 3.81
C THR A 197 31.35 -1.08 5.33
N ARG A 198 32.30 -0.36 5.94
CA ARG A 198 32.33 -0.07 7.38
C ARG A 198 31.14 0.79 7.80
N LEU A 199 30.85 1.86 7.06
CA LEU A 199 29.72 2.75 7.30
C LEU A 199 28.38 2.04 7.12
N GLU A 200 28.24 1.20 6.07
CA GLU A 200 27.05 0.38 5.85
C GLU A 200 26.80 -0.59 7.02
N SER A 201 27.86 -1.22 7.52
CA SER A 201 27.78 -2.11 8.69
C SER A 201 27.36 -1.34 9.94
N ALA A 202 27.89 -0.12 10.16
CA ALA A 202 27.50 0.71 11.29
C ALA A 202 26.04 1.19 11.21
N ILE A 203 25.57 1.56 10.02
CA ILE A 203 24.18 1.93 9.78
C ILE A 203 23.23 0.76 10.05
N ALA A 204 23.63 -0.48 9.68
CA ALA A 204 22.85 -1.67 9.96
C ALA A 204 22.66 -1.87 11.48
N VAL A 205 23.72 -1.75 12.27
CA VAL A 205 23.64 -1.87 13.74
C VAL A 205 22.71 -0.81 14.34
N ILE A 206 22.87 0.46 13.95
CA ILE A 206 22.02 1.55 14.46
C ILE A 206 20.55 1.34 14.08
N ARG A 207 20.28 0.79 12.89
CA ARG A 207 18.92 0.48 12.45
C ARG A 207 18.30 -0.62 13.31
N ASP A 208 19.06 -1.66 13.66
CA ASP A 208 18.60 -2.75 14.52
C ASP A 208 18.34 -2.26 15.95
N ASP A 209 19.20 -1.39 16.50
CA ASP A 209 19.00 -0.75 17.79
C ASP A 209 17.74 0.13 17.79
N LEU A 210 17.55 0.94 16.74
CA LEU A 210 16.38 1.79 16.60
C LEU A 210 15.10 0.94 16.47
N PHE A 211 15.15 -0.16 15.73
CA PHE A 211 14.04 -1.09 15.61
C PHE A 211 13.67 -1.66 16.99
N THR A 212 14.68 -2.10 17.76
CA THR A 212 14.50 -2.64 19.12
C THR A 212 13.89 -1.60 20.06
N LEU A 213 14.40 -0.36 20.05
CA LEU A 213 13.85 0.72 20.86
C LEU A 213 12.43 1.09 20.45
N SER A 214 12.13 1.14 19.15
CA SER A 214 10.79 1.43 18.66
C SER A 214 9.78 0.33 19.06
N ALA A 215 10.19 -0.94 19.01
CA ALA A 215 9.37 -2.07 19.40
C ALA A 215 9.00 -2.04 20.90
N ILE A 216 9.84 -1.43 21.74
CA ILE A 216 9.59 -1.25 23.17
C ILE A 216 8.77 0.02 23.43
N LEU A 217 9.13 1.14 22.80
CA LEU A 217 8.54 2.44 23.11
C LEU A 217 7.10 2.59 22.60
N ILE A 218 6.78 2.02 21.43
CA ILE A 218 5.45 2.14 20.83
C ILE A 218 4.36 1.52 21.73
N PRO A 219 4.50 0.27 22.23
CA PRO A 219 3.57 -0.30 23.20
C PRO A 219 3.40 0.55 24.46
N VAL A 220 4.50 1.04 25.03
CA VAL A 220 4.49 1.86 26.26
C VAL A 220 3.69 3.14 26.04
N THR A 221 4.02 3.92 25.01
CA THR A 221 3.31 5.17 24.72
C THR A 221 1.84 4.93 24.39
N ARG A 222 1.50 3.83 23.70
CA ARG A 222 0.11 3.46 23.44
C ARG A 222 -0.65 3.12 24.72
N CYS A 223 -0.05 2.34 25.62
CA CYS A 223 -0.60 2.04 26.94
C CYS A 223 -0.84 3.30 27.76
N GLU A 224 0.14 4.21 27.82
CA GLU A 224 0.03 5.46 28.57
C GLU A 224 -1.12 6.34 28.06
N LEU A 225 -1.20 6.56 26.74
CA LEU A 225 -2.27 7.37 26.15
C LEU A 225 -3.65 6.71 26.32
N PHE A 226 -3.73 5.39 26.14
CA PHE A 226 -4.96 4.63 26.35
C PHE A 226 -5.42 4.73 27.80
N ASN A 227 -4.54 4.47 28.78
CA ASN A 227 -4.89 4.50 30.20
C ASN A 227 -5.28 5.91 30.65
N LYS A 228 -4.64 6.95 30.10
CA LYS A 228 -5.02 8.34 30.36
C LYS A 228 -6.46 8.62 29.93
N ALA A 229 -6.86 8.20 28.73
CA ALA A 229 -8.22 8.37 28.24
C ALA A 229 -9.22 7.46 29.00
N TYR A 230 -8.84 6.21 29.24
CA TYR A 230 -9.67 5.23 29.96
C TYR A 230 -10.01 5.71 31.37
N ASN A 231 -9.02 6.14 32.14
CA ASN A 231 -9.23 6.62 33.51
C ASN A 231 -10.15 7.84 33.52
N HIS A 232 -9.92 8.78 32.60
CA HIS A 232 -10.78 9.96 32.48
C HIS A 232 -12.25 9.59 32.20
N ILE A 233 -12.49 8.65 31.27
CA ILE A 233 -13.85 8.19 30.96
C ILE A 233 -14.45 7.40 32.13
N SER A 234 -13.67 6.52 32.76
CA SER A 234 -14.10 5.69 33.89
C SER A 234 -14.52 6.51 35.09
N ASP A 235 -13.87 7.65 35.35
CA ASP A 235 -14.22 8.56 36.45
C ASP A 235 -15.53 9.31 36.16
N CYS A 236 -15.84 9.60 34.89
CA CYS A 236 -17.03 10.34 34.51
C CYS A 236 -18.28 9.45 34.32
N ILE A 237 -18.12 8.22 33.85
CA ILE A 237 -19.23 7.38 33.38
C ILE A 237 -20.23 7.01 34.49
N ASP A 238 -19.74 6.73 35.70
CA ASP A 238 -20.60 6.39 36.84
C ASP A 238 -21.47 7.57 37.26
N GLN A 239 -20.90 8.77 37.29
CA GLN A 239 -21.63 9.99 37.63
C GLN A 239 -22.71 10.31 36.59
N VAL A 240 -22.37 10.22 35.30
CA VAL A 240 -23.32 10.44 34.19
C VAL A 240 -24.47 9.43 34.24
N TYR A 241 -24.15 8.15 34.44
CA TYR A 241 -25.17 7.10 34.51
C TYR A 241 -26.09 7.27 35.73
N LYS A 242 -25.54 7.65 36.89
CA LYS A 242 -26.33 8.00 38.07
C LYS A 242 -27.30 9.13 37.77
N ASP A 243 -26.84 10.20 37.12
CA ASP A 243 -27.67 11.36 36.81
C ASP A 243 -28.80 11.02 35.82
N LEU A 244 -28.53 10.21 34.80
CA LEU A 244 -29.54 9.73 33.84
C LEU A 244 -30.58 8.80 34.47
N THR A 245 -30.20 8.03 35.47
CA THR A 245 -31.06 6.99 36.08
C THR A 245 -31.70 7.42 37.40
N LYS A 246 -31.37 8.61 37.92
CA LYS A 246 -32.03 9.22 39.09
C LYS A 246 -33.52 9.43 38.83
N GLY A 247 -34.33 9.12 39.84
CA GLY A 247 -35.77 9.35 39.76
C GLY A 247 -36.48 9.03 41.06
N LYS A 248 -37.81 9.23 41.10
CA LYS A 248 -38.64 9.02 42.30
C LYS A 248 -38.53 7.60 42.88
N ALA A 249 -38.38 6.59 42.01
CA ALA A 249 -38.23 5.19 42.41
C ALA A 249 -36.78 4.80 42.78
N SER A 250 -35.79 5.58 42.32
CA SER A 250 -34.35 5.31 42.48
C SER A 250 -33.63 6.61 42.81
N PRO A 251 -33.72 7.12 44.06
CA PRO A 251 -33.17 8.43 44.43
C PRO A 251 -31.64 8.50 44.34
N MET A 252 -30.94 7.36 44.42
CA MET A 252 -29.48 7.26 44.27
C MET A 252 -29.01 6.95 42.84
N GLY A 253 -29.92 6.72 41.88
CA GLY A 253 -29.56 6.26 40.52
C GLY A 253 -29.04 4.81 40.50
N GLY A 254 -28.65 4.33 39.32
CA GLY A 254 -27.93 3.07 39.11
C GLY A 254 -26.41 3.26 39.18
N ILE A 255 -25.66 2.18 38.97
CA ILE A 255 -24.19 2.18 38.96
C ILE A 255 -23.71 1.73 37.59
N ALA A 256 -22.66 2.35 37.06
CA ALA A 256 -22.02 1.88 35.85
C ALA A 256 -20.50 1.99 35.95
N TYR A 257 -19.79 0.99 35.42
CA TYR A 257 -18.33 0.99 35.42
C TYR A 257 -17.78 0.26 34.19
N LEU A 258 -16.53 0.57 33.88
CA LEU A 258 -15.77 -0.07 32.81
C LEU A 258 -14.80 -1.09 33.42
N SER A 259 -14.58 -2.19 32.71
CA SER A 259 -13.57 -3.18 33.08
C SER A 259 -12.75 -3.56 31.86
N LEU A 260 -11.43 -3.59 32.03
CA LEU A 260 -10.48 -4.03 31.01
C LEU A 260 -10.41 -5.57 31.00
N GLN A 261 -10.38 -6.16 29.80
CA GLN A 261 -10.14 -7.60 29.66
C GLN A 261 -8.67 -7.98 29.87
N ASP A 262 -7.77 -7.09 29.48
CA ASP A 262 -6.32 -7.22 29.65
C ASP A 262 -5.78 -5.90 30.21
N SER A 263 -5.02 -5.96 31.31
CA SER A 263 -4.40 -4.80 31.95
C SER A 263 -3.01 -4.48 31.42
N GLU A 264 -2.34 -5.46 30.79
CA GLU A 264 -0.98 -5.29 30.25
C GLU A 264 -1.02 -4.69 28.84
N GLU A 265 -1.91 -5.20 27.98
CA GLU A 265 -2.12 -4.69 26.62
C GLU A 265 -3.58 -4.27 26.35
N PRO A 266 -4.09 -3.26 27.06
CA PRO A 266 -5.48 -2.86 26.97
C PRO A 266 -5.89 -2.32 25.60
N TYR A 267 -4.93 -1.90 24.77
CA TYR A 267 -5.16 -1.45 23.38
C TYR A 267 -5.46 -2.59 22.39
N ASN A 268 -5.13 -3.83 22.74
CA ASN A 268 -5.41 -5.02 21.93
C ASN A 268 -6.68 -5.75 22.39
N ALA A 269 -7.07 -5.54 23.64
CA ALA A 269 -8.21 -6.20 24.26
C ALA A 269 -9.48 -5.33 24.24
N GLY A 270 -10.64 -5.97 24.38
CA GLY A 270 -11.91 -5.25 24.46
C GLY A 270 -12.16 -4.63 25.83
N ILE A 271 -12.82 -3.47 25.87
CA ILE A 271 -13.37 -2.88 27.10
C ILE A 271 -14.78 -3.43 27.31
N LYS A 272 -15.07 -3.93 28.51
CA LYS A 272 -16.43 -4.35 28.89
C LYS A 272 -17.10 -3.23 29.69
N TYR A 273 -18.34 -2.91 29.32
CA TYR A 273 -19.16 -1.93 30.01
C TYR A 273 -20.27 -2.62 30.80
N HIS A 274 -20.34 -2.31 32.09
CA HIS A 274 -21.30 -2.86 33.03
C HIS A 274 -22.22 -1.76 33.52
N ALA A 275 -23.53 -1.98 33.42
CA ALA A 275 -24.55 -1.04 33.87
C ALA A 275 -25.56 -1.78 34.76
N MET A 276 -25.78 -1.26 35.97
CA MET A 276 -26.67 -1.82 36.98
C MET A 276 -27.78 -0.81 37.33
N PRO A 277 -28.96 -0.90 36.70
CA PRO A 277 -30.13 -0.15 37.14
C PRO A 277 -30.53 -0.55 38.58
N LEU A 278 -30.94 0.42 39.40
CA LEU A 278 -31.41 0.14 40.76
C LEU A 278 -32.64 -0.79 40.69
N MET A 279 -32.70 -1.78 41.59
CA MET A 279 -33.69 -2.87 41.67
C MET A 279 -33.48 -4.07 40.72
N LYS A 280 -32.43 -4.11 39.91
CA LYS A 280 -32.13 -5.28 39.05
C LYS A 280 -30.77 -5.92 39.40
N ARG A 281 -30.71 -7.25 39.27
CA ARG A 281 -29.47 -8.03 39.42
C ARG A 281 -28.49 -7.70 38.30
N PHE A 282 -27.20 -7.84 38.58
CA PHE A 282 -26.11 -7.76 37.61
C PHE A 282 -26.44 -8.58 36.36
N ARG A 283 -26.34 -7.93 35.21
CA ARG A 283 -26.51 -8.53 33.89
C ARG A 283 -25.56 -7.87 32.92
N ASP A 284 -25.00 -8.68 32.03
CA ASP A 284 -24.20 -8.19 30.91
C ASP A 284 -25.06 -7.33 29.99
N MET A 285 -24.42 -6.38 29.31
CA MET A 285 -25.10 -5.42 28.43
C MET A 285 -25.95 -6.11 27.35
N GLU A 286 -25.55 -7.29 26.87
CA GLU A 286 -26.30 -8.08 25.89
C GLU A 286 -27.68 -8.52 26.40
N GLN A 287 -27.84 -8.70 27.71
CA GLN A 287 -29.06 -9.19 28.38
C GLN A 287 -29.95 -8.07 28.93
N LEU A 288 -29.57 -6.80 28.73
CA LEU A 288 -30.38 -5.65 29.08
C LEU A 288 -31.54 -5.45 28.08
N SER A 289 -32.64 -4.85 28.55
CA SER A 289 -33.77 -4.46 27.70
C SER A 289 -33.32 -3.42 26.65
N GLY A 290 -33.98 -3.36 25.48
CA GLY A 290 -33.67 -2.38 24.43
C GLY A 290 -33.66 -0.93 24.92
N GLY A 291 -34.62 -0.56 25.79
CA GLY A 291 -34.65 0.77 26.41
C GLY A 291 -33.48 1.01 27.40
N GLU A 292 -33.03 0.00 28.13
CA GLU A 292 -31.89 0.11 29.05
C GLU A 292 -30.56 0.23 28.30
N LYS A 293 -30.41 -0.51 27.20
CA LYS A 293 -29.28 -0.37 26.27
C LYS A 293 -29.21 1.03 25.70
N THR A 294 -30.37 1.60 25.36
CA THR A 294 -30.47 2.96 24.82
C THR A 294 -30.03 4.00 25.86
N VAL A 295 -30.52 3.93 27.10
CA VAL A 295 -30.09 4.83 28.19
C VAL A 295 -28.60 4.71 28.47
N ALA A 296 -28.08 3.47 28.48
CA ALA A 296 -26.67 3.21 28.74
C ALA A 296 -25.74 3.67 27.60
N ALA A 297 -26.25 3.78 26.37
CA ALA A 297 -25.49 4.19 25.19
C ALA A 297 -25.43 5.70 24.97
N LEU A 298 -26.31 6.50 25.60
CA LEU A 298 -26.40 7.95 25.40
C LEU A 298 -25.19 8.85 25.76
N PRO A 299 -24.18 8.47 26.58
CA PRO A 299 -23.13 9.42 26.99
C PRO A 299 -22.05 9.72 25.92
N ALA A 300 -22.34 9.55 24.62
CA ALA A 300 -21.39 9.86 23.54
C ALA A 300 -21.59 11.29 22.97
N PRO A 301 -20.51 11.95 22.49
CA PRO A 301 -20.54 13.37 22.11
C PRO A 301 -21.40 13.73 20.89
N PHE A 302 -21.78 12.77 20.05
CA PHE A 302 -22.82 12.97 19.04
C PHE A 302 -23.54 11.67 18.72
N PHE A 303 -24.84 11.77 18.50
CA PHE A 303 -25.70 10.64 18.18
C PHE A 303 -26.65 11.03 17.06
N VAL A 304 -26.69 10.21 16.01
CA VAL A 304 -27.80 10.21 15.04
C VAL A 304 -28.61 8.97 15.38
N LEU A 305 -29.69 9.17 16.13
CA LEU A 305 -30.57 8.10 16.57
C LEU A 305 -31.82 8.13 15.68
N ASP A 306 -32.04 7.06 14.94
CA ASP A 306 -33.30 6.79 14.25
C ASP A 306 -34.20 6.03 15.23
N GLU A 307 -35.44 6.51 15.45
CA GLU A 307 -36.46 5.87 16.29
C GLU A 307 -36.06 5.53 17.76
N VAL A 308 -35.41 6.45 18.47
CA VAL A 308 -35.02 6.27 19.89
C VAL A 308 -36.20 6.04 20.84
N ASP A 309 -37.34 6.63 20.52
CA ASP A 309 -38.59 6.59 21.27
C ASP A 309 -39.37 5.28 21.08
N ALA A 310 -39.03 4.45 20.08
CA ALA A 310 -39.69 3.17 19.85
C ALA A 310 -39.43 2.15 20.99
N ALA A 311 -38.29 2.26 21.68
CA ALA A 311 -37.88 1.33 22.75
C ALA A 311 -37.87 1.98 24.16
N LEU A 312 -38.14 3.29 24.27
CA LEU A 312 -38.11 4.03 25.53
C LEU A 312 -39.54 4.37 26.00
N ASP A 313 -39.79 4.16 27.28
CA ASP A 313 -41.01 4.59 27.97
C ASP A 313 -41.02 6.11 28.19
N ASN A 314 -42.20 6.72 28.17
CA ASN A 314 -42.41 8.16 28.37
C ASN A 314 -41.68 8.71 29.61
N THR A 315 -41.53 7.90 30.65
CA THR A 315 -40.81 8.23 31.88
C THR A 315 -39.30 8.36 31.69
N ASN A 316 -38.66 7.55 30.83
CA ASN A 316 -37.23 7.67 30.56
C ASN A 316 -36.94 8.71 29.46
N VAL A 317 -37.84 8.86 28.47
CA VAL A 317 -37.76 9.96 27.49
C VAL A 317 -37.76 11.33 28.20
N ALA A 318 -38.67 11.53 29.15
CA ALA A 318 -38.71 12.78 29.93
C ALA A 318 -37.45 13.01 30.78
N LYS A 319 -36.79 11.96 31.28
CA LYS A 319 -35.53 12.09 32.04
C LYS A 319 -34.38 12.49 31.13
N ILE A 320 -34.27 11.85 29.98
CA ILE A 320 -33.25 12.17 28.97
C ILE A 320 -33.44 13.61 28.50
N ALA A 321 -34.67 14.04 28.21
CA ALA A 321 -34.98 15.41 27.80
C ALA A 321 -34.66 16.47 28.87
N ASN A 322 -34.70 16.11 30.16
CA ASN A 322 -34.28 17.01 31.25
C ASN A 322 -32.76 16.99 31.50
N TYR A 323 -32.06 15.98 31.00
CA TYR A 323 -30.61 15.83 31.15
C TYR A 323 -29.84 16.54 30.03
N ILE A 324 -30.41 16.54 28.81
CA ILE A 324 -29.95 17.32 27.65
C ILE A 324 -30.22 18.82 27.90
#